data_AF-A0A966US44-F1
#
_entry.id   AF-A0A966US44-F1
#
_cell.length_a   1.000
_cell.length_b   1.000
_cell.length_c   1.000
_cell.angle_alpha   90.00
_cell.angle_beta   90.00
_cell.angle_gamma   90.00
#
_symmetry.space_group_name_H-M   'P 1'
#
loop_
_entity.id
_entity.type
_entity.pdbx_description
1 polymer ?
#
loop_
_entity_poly.entity_id
_entity_poly.type
_entity_poly.pdbx_seq_one_letter_code
_entity_poly.pdbx_strand_id
1 'polypeptide(L)' 'SDVGTIRGDFVIDSYQLSNKDGRAVRNLIHSSGSVKEANDEIKHWFKESDLIEYTHIQEKILYDINIDGILE' A
#
# COMPACT_ATOMS: atom_id res chain seq x y z
N SER A 1 8.90 -3.09 -14.34
CA SER A 1 8.25 -1.98 -13.63
C SER A 1 8.84 -0.70 -14.14
N ASP A 2 8.02 0.33 -14.27
CA ASP A 2 8.50 1.61 -14.78
C ASP A 2 9.25 2.38 -13.70
N VAL A 3 10.17 3.24 -14.14
CA VAL A 3 10.98 4.12 -13.27
C VAL A 3 10.05 5.05 -12.48
N GLY A 4 10.35 5.26 -11.20
CA GLY A 4 9.53 6.02 -10.26
C GLY A 4 8.55 5.17 -9.44
N THR A 5 8.41 3.88 -9.74
CA THR A 5 7.69 2.94 -8.88
C THR A 5 8.63 2.32 -7.84
N ILE A 6 8.12 1.94 -6.65
CA ILE A 6 8.92 1.32 -5.58
C ILE A 6 9.74 0.14 -6.12
N ARG A 7 9.12 -0.76 -6.91
CA ARG A 7 9.82 -1.91 -7.48
C ARG A 7 10.74 -1.54 -8.63
N GLY A 8 10.41 -0.51 -9.42
CA GLY A 8 11.27 -0.04 -10.51
C GLY A 8 12.59 0.52 -9.99
N ASP A 9 12.53 1.25 -8.87
CA ASP A 9 13.69 1.96 -8.34
C ASP A 9 14.53 1.12 -7.35
N PHE A 10 13.90 0.17 -6.64
CA PHE A 10 14.56 -0.56 -5.54
C PHE A 10 14.73 -2.08 -5.74
N VAL A 11 14.24 -2.66 -6.84
CA VAL A 11 14.35 -4.12 -7.08
C VAL A 11 15.28 -4.42 -8.25
N ILE A 12 16.25 -5.31 -8.02
CA ILE A 12 17.21 -5.79 -9.02
C ILE A 12 16.92 -7.26 -9.42
N ASP A 13 16.02 -7.92 -8.70
CA ASP A 13 15.72 -9.35 -8.88
C ASP A 13 14.79 -9.62 -10.08
N SER A 14 14.79 -10.85 -10.58
CA SER A 14 13.94 -11.27 -11.71
C SER A 14 13.36 -12.67 -11.50
N TYR A 15 12.28 -12.97 -12.24
CA TYR A 15 11.69 -14.31 -12.25
C TYR A 15 12.71 -15.37 -12.72
N GLN A 16 13.56 -15.05 -13.70
CA GLN A 16 14.57 -15.97 -14.20
C GLN A 16 15.63 -16.29 -13.16
N LEU A 17 16.15 -15.28 -12.45
CA LEU A 17 17.15 -15.49 -11.39
C LEU A 17 16.55 -16.29 -10.23
N SER A 18 15.40 -15.86 -9.72
CA SER A 18 14.73 -16.50 -8.60
C SER A 18 14.32 -17.95 -8.89
N ASN A 19 13.81 -18.25 -10.09
CA ASN A 19 13.46 -19.61 -10.49
C ASN A 19 14.71 -20.50 -10.58
N LYS A 20 15.82 -19.99 -11.13
CA LYS A 20 17.09 -20.73 -11.19
C LYS A 20 17.61 -21.05 -9.79
N ASP A 21 17.43 -20.13 -8.84
CA ASP A 21 17.83 -20.27 -7.45
C ASP A 21 16.80 -21.03 -6.58
N GLY A 22 15.66 -21.47 -7.14
CA GLY A 22 14.62 -22.21 -6.42
C GLY A 22 13.92 -21.42 -5.31
N ARG A 23 13.81 -20.09 -5.46
CA ARG A 23 13.24 -19.17 -4.45
C ARG A 23 12.16 -18.28 -5.07
N ALA A 24 11.38 -17.63 -4.21
CA ALA A 24 10.48 -16.57 -4.65
C ALA A 24 11.26 -15.31 -5.10
N VAL A 25 10.67 -14.53 -6.00
CA VAL A 25 11.16 -13.19 -6.36
C VAL A 25 11.13 -12.29 -5.14
N ARG A 26 12.23 -11.58 -4.90
CA ARG A 26 12.34 -10.57 -3.85
C ARG A 26 11.96 -9.21 -4.44
N ASN A 27 10.68 -8.83 -4.29
CA ASN A 27 10.13 -7.59 -4.85
C ASN A 27 9.74 -6.54 -3.79
N LEU A 28 10.38 -6.62 -2.62
CA LEU A 28 10.36 -5.66 -1.50
C LEU A 28 9.04 -5.48 -0.74
N ILE A 29 7.91 -5.34 -1.44
CA ILE A 29 6.63 -4.95 -0.85
C ILE A 29 5.48 -5.81 -1.39
N HIS A 30 4.49 -6.06 -0.53
CA HIS A 30 3.19 -6.65 -0.87
C HIS A 30 2.09 -5.58 -0.85
N SER A 31 1.08 -5.74 -1.70
CA SER A 31 -0.14 -4.95 -1.70
C SER A 31 -1.28 -5.86 -2.15
N SER A 32 -2.44 -5.73 -1.51
CA SER A 32 -3.65 -6.48 -1.89
C SER A 32 -4.01 -6.21 -3.36
N GLY A 33 -4.41 -7.24 -4.09
CA GLY A 33 -4.70 -7.14 -5.53
C GLY A 33 -6.14 -6.75 -5.85
N SER A 34 -7.04 -6.80 -4.87
CA SER A 34 -8.45 -6.40 -5.00
C SER A 34 -9.03 -5.90 -3.68
N VAL A 35 -10.20 -5.23 -3.73
CA VAL A 35 -10.93 -4.80 -2.53
C VAL A 35 -11.33 -5.98 -1.64
N LYS A 36 -11.69 -7.12 -2.25
CA LYS A 36 -12.00 -8.33 -1.51
C LYS A 36 -10.78 -8.82 -0.73
N GLU A 37 -9.64 -8.97 -1.40
CA GLU A 37 -8.40 -9.40 -0.77
C GLU A 37 -7.96 -8.42 0.33
N ALA A 38 -8.08 -7.11 0.11
CA ALA A 38 -7.75 -6.11 1.12
C ALA A 38 -8.58 -6.30 2.40
N ASN A 39 -9.90 -6.50 2.27
CA ASN A 39 -10.78 -6.73 3.41
C ASN A 39 -10.44 -8.03 4.16
N ASP A 40 -10.05 -9.08 3.43
CA ASP A 40 -9.66 -10.36 4.03
C ASP A 40 -8.28 -10.25 4.72
N GLU A 41 -7.31 -9.58 4.10
CA GLU A 41 -5.96 -9.37 4.63
C GLU A 41 -5.94 -8.44 5.84
N ILE A 42 -6.67 -7.32 5.81
CA ILE A 42 -6.75 -6.38 6.96
C ILE A 42 -7.21 -7.13 8.22
N LYS A 43 -8.28 -7.94 8.09
CA LYS A 43 -8.80 -8.76 9.20
C LYS A 43 -7.85 -9.85 9.65
N HIS A 44 -6.96 -10.31 8.76
CA HIS A 44 -5.96 -11.33 9.08
C HIS A 44 -4.80 -10.75 9.89
N TRP A 45 -4.33 -9.55 9.53
CA TRP A 45 -3.13 -8.94 10.12
C TRP A 45 -3.40 -8.06 11.34
N PHE A 46 -4.57 -7.44 11.43
CA PHE A 46 -4.89 -6.44 12.45
C PHE A 46 -6.16 -6.80 13.21
N LYS A 47 -6.19 -6.48 14.51
CA LYS A 47 -7.44 -6.42 15.26
C LYS A 47 -8.14 -5.10 14.94
N GLU A 48 -9.46 -5.07 15.11
CA GLU A 48 -10.23 -3.82 14.94
C GLU A 48 -9.73 -2.72 15.89
N SER A 49 -9.25 -3.07 17.09
CA SER A 49 -8.66 -2.13 18.05
C SER A 49 -7.34 -1.49 17.60
N ASP A 50 -6.64 -2.11 16.65
CA ASP A 50 -5.36 -1.61 16.15
C ASP A 50 -5.56 -0.58 15.03
N LEU A 51 -6.78 -0.49 14.48
CA LEU A 51 -7.14 0.47 13.44
C LEU A 51 -7.51 1.80 14.08
N ILE A 52 -6.73 2.84 13.78
CA ILE A 52 -6.92 4.17 14.34
C ILE A 52 -7.71 5.01 13.35
N GLU A 53 -8.89 5.47 13.77
CA GLU A 53 -9.68 6.46 13.02
C GLU A 53 -9.19 7.87 13.35
N TYR A 54 -8.64 8.55 12.36
CA TYR A 54 -8.24 9.95 12.44
C TYR A 54 -8.27 10.54 11.03
N THR A 55 -8.35 11.88 10.94
CA THR A 55 -8.30 12.58 9.66
C THR A 55 -6.94 13.24 9.49
N HIS A 56 -6.25 12.95 8.39
CA HIS A 56 -4.96 13.59 8.09
C HIS A 56 -5.18 14.97 7.45
N ILE A 57 -4.30 15.94 7.70
CA ILE A 57 -4.45 17.29 7.12
C ILE A 57 -4.44 17.26 5.58
N GLN A 58 -3.62 16.39 4.98
CA GLN A 58 -3.57 16.23 3.52
C GLN A 58 -4.84 15.60 2.96
N GLU A 59 -5.52 14.75 3.74
CA GLU A 59 -6.81 14.17 3.36
C GLU A 59 -7.87 15.27 3.28
N LYS A 60 -7.92 16.17 4.28
CA LYS A 60 -8.78 17.35 4.22
C LYS A 60 -8.48 18.20 2.99
N ILE A 61 -7.20 18.53 2.74
CA ILE A 61 -6.84 19.34 1.55
C ILE A 61 -7.28 18.67 0.24
N LEU A 62 -7.20 17.34 0.16
CA LEU A 62 -7.50 16.60 -1.07
C LEU A 62 -9.01 16.42 -1.31
N TYR A 63 -9.79 16.21 -0.24
CA TYR A 63 -11.20 15.82 -0.34
C TYR A 63 -12.20 16.87 0.16
N ASP A 64 -11.76 17.83 1.00
CA ASP A 64 -12.57 18.94 1.48
C ASP A 64 -12.41 20.16 0.55
N ILE A 65 -13.25 20.20 -0.48
CA ILE A 65 -13.24 21.27 -1.50
C ILE A 65 -13.57 22.64 -0.90
N ASN A 66 -14.37 22.67 0.17
CA ASN A 66 -14.90 23.90 0.75
C ASN A 66 -14.20 24.31 2.07
N ILE A 67 -13.41 23.43 2.68
CA ILE A 67 -12.71 23.67 3.96
C ILE A 67 -13.73 24.11 5.04
N ASP A 68 -14.90 23.47 5.05
CA ASP A 68 -16.08 23.90 5.84
C ASP A 68 -15.88 23.78 7.38
N GLY A 69 -14.70 23.36 7.85
CA GLY A 69 -14.35 23.23 9.26
C GLY A 69 -13.11 24.00 9.74
N ILE A 70 -12.48 24.86 8.92
CA ILE A 70 -11.38 25.75 9.36
C ILE A 70 -11.83 27.23 9.37
N LEU A 71 -12.93 27.57 8.69
CA LEU A 71 -13.39 28.95 8.49
C LEU A 71 -14.75 29.29 9.14
N GLU A 72 -15.34 28.41 9.95
CA GLU A 72 -16.44 28.74 10.88
C GLU A 72 -15.92 29.03 12.29
#